data_AF-A0A3R7J124-F1
#
_entry.id   AF-A0A3R7J124-F1
#
_cell.length_a   1.000
_cell.length_b   1.000
_cell.length_c   1.000
_cell.angle_alpha   90.00
_cell.angle_beta   90.00
_cell.angle_gamma   90.00
#
_symmetry.space_group_name_H-M   'P 1'
#
loop_
_entity.id
_entity.type
_entity.pdbx_description
1 polymer ?
#
loop_
_entity_poly.entity_id
_entity_poly.type
_entity_poly.pdbx_seq_one_letter_code
_entity_poly.pdbx_strand_id
1 'polypeptide(L)'
;MDTVTSSGSTTYTSIGMNNGAMGTYSAPMDVSSGISVFAENPLVDSLLDRYNEANQRVLHLELQSEQLGKQITVATYKGLYAASPFMTKLNELKPLLEAAKVQRDKLLIIMVIQSNDIMGAVRRLRLSELFDVPQVPIVSHRKVLQLSIQINKQKKATMELNRQMSMTLNEPQVGNASSLTTRIRAISLNIQTLEENIKKLKKDRESEIVRIIQFSDKIREALKQEFHRNVEMQRQQQRQAQSFR
;
A
#
# COMPACT_ATOMS: atom_id res chain seq x y z
N MET A 1 -25.80 20.45 83.69
CA MET A 1 -25.71 19.39 82.68
C MET A 1 -26.26 19.94 81.38
N ASP A 2 -25.51 20.32 80.35
CA ASP A 2 -24.08 20.54 80.15
C ASP A 2 -23.94 21.43 78.88
N THR A 3 -23.04 22.42 78.99
CA THR A 3 -22.10 22.98 77.98
C THR A 3 -22.46 23.02 76.47
N VAL A 4 -22.52 24.20 75.81
CA VAL A 4 -21.38 25.00 75.22
C VAL A 4 -20.95 24.38 73.87
N THR A 5 -20.78 25.04 72.70
CA THR A 5 -20.66 26.46 72.27
C THR A 5 -20.49 26.50 70.73
N SER A 6 -20.89 27.63 70.09
CA SER A 6 -20.07 28.47 69.16
C SER A 6 -19.55 27.84 67.85
N SER A 7 -19.49 28.48 66.67
CA SER A 7 -19.80 29.83 66.19
C SER A 7 -19.33 29.94 64.73
N GLY A 8 -19.98 30.83 63.98
CA GLY A 8 -19.31 31.75 63.05
C GLY A 8 -19.28 31.32 61.59
N SER A 9 -19.22 32.22 60.60
CA SER A 9 -19.30 33.69 60.55
C SER A 9 -19.16 34.03 59.05
N THR A 10 -20.03 34.88 58.47
CA THR A 10 -19.71 36.27 58.02
C THR A 10 -18.93 36.32 56.68
N THR A 11 -19.13 37.18 55.67
CA THR A 11 -20.12 38.19 55.21
C THR A 11 -19.65 38.63 53.81
N TYR A 12 -20.58 39.08 52.97
CA TYR A 12 -20.36 39.70 51.65
C TYR A 12 -19.91 41.17 51.71
N THR A 13 -19.00 41.58 50.83
CA THR A 13 -18.85 42.93 50.18
C THR A 13 -17.59 42.87 49.28
N SER A 14 -17.33 43.60 48.19
CA SER A 14 -17.93 44.73 47.46
C SER A 14 -17.08 44.97 46.19
N ILE A 15 -17.73 45.29 45.05
CA ILE A 15 -17.41 46.28 43.99
C ILE A 15 -15.97 46.39 43.39
N GLY A 16 -15.90 46.37 42.05
CA GLY A 16 -14.82 47.04 41.29
C GLY A 16 -14.78 46.70 39.79
N MET A 17 -15.25 47.61 38.93
CA MET A 17 -15.06 47.59 37.47
C MET A 17 -13.59 47.93 37.10
N ASN A 18 -12.97 47.26 36.11
CA ASN A 18 -12.39 47.92 34.93
C ASN A 18 -11.81 46.93 33.89
N ASN A 19 -11.81 47.39 32.65
CA ASN A 19 -11.29 46.86 31.39
C ASN A 19 -9.89 46.23 31.41
N GLY A 20 -9.66 45.30 30.47
CA GLY A 20 -8.37 45.22 29.79
C GLY A 20 -7.93 43.83 29.31
N ALA A 21 -7.53 43.78 28.04
CA ALA A 21 -6.66 42.81 27.39
C ALA A 21 -7.26 41.46 26.95
N MET A 22 -7.56 41.42 25.64
CA MET A 22 -7.40 40.27 24.76
C MET A 22 -6.17 39.43 25.15
N GLY A 23 -6.42 38.24 25.72
CA GLY A 23 -5.46 37.15 25.75
C GLY A 23 -5.78 36.22 24.58
N THR A 24 -5.03 36.34 23.49
CA THR A 24 -4.97 35.30 22.47
C THR A 24 -4.41 34.03 23.09
N TYR A 25 -5.29 33.09 23.42
CA TYR A 25 -4.89 31.73 23.76
C TYR A 25 -4.43 31.03 22.48
N SER A 26 -3.21 31.33 22.06
CA SER A 26 -2.48 30.51 21.11
C SER A 26 -2.18 29.19 21.80
N ALA A 27 -3.05 28.20 21.59
CA ALA A 27 -2.76 26.82 21.97
C ALA A 27 -1.40 26.44 21.36
N PRO A 28 -0.49 25.83 22.14
CA PRO A 28 0.78 25.39 21.60
C PRO A 28 0.48 24.35 20.53
N MET A 29 0.88 24.63 19.29
CA MET A 29 0.90 23.64 18.23
C MET A 29 1.80 22.50 18.70
N ASP A 30 1.18 21.37 18.96
CA ASP A 30 1.86 20.10 19.19
C ASP A 30 2.49 19.69 17.86
N VAL A 31 3.70 20.18 17.61
CA VAL A 31 4.55 19.76 16.49
C VAL A 31 5.12 18.40 16.87
N SER A 32 4.26 17.39 16.89
CA SER A 32 4.68 15.99 16.77
C SER A 32 5.07 15.74 15.31
N SER A 33 6.11 16.43 14.85
CA SER A 33 6.90 16.05 13.68
C SER A 33 7.88 14.95 14.09
N GLY A 34 7.33 13.86 14.62
CA GLY A 34 8.03 12.58 14.68
C GLY A 34 7.97 11.99 13.30
N ILE A 35 9.11 11.95 12.63
CA ILE A 35 9.34 11.36 11.31
C ILE A 35 8.53 10.05 11.20
N SER A 36 7.42 10.07 10.44
CA SER A 36 6.71 8.85 10.07
C SER A 36 7.53 8.14 8.99
N VAL A 37 8.66 7.54 9.39
CA VAL A 37 9.35 6.56 8.57
C VAL A 37 8.46 5.33 8.56
N PHE A 38 7.62 5.25 7.52
CA PHE A 38 6.89 4.07 7.06
C PHE A 38 7.27 2.78 7.79
N ALA A 39 6.66 2.51 8.94
CA ALA A 39 6.81 1.24 9.64
C ALA A 39 5.96 0.20 8.91
N GLU A 40 6.33 -0.08 7.67
CA GLU A 40 5.76 -1.16 6.87
C GLU A 40 6.52 -2.45 7.19
N ASN A 41 5.85 -3.59 7.00
CA ASN A 41 6.51 -4.89 7.10
C ASN A 41 7.48 -5.03 5.90
N PRO A 42 8.81 -4.97 6.10
CA PRO A 42 9.78 -4.93 5.00
C PRO A 42 9.75 -6.22 4.16
N LEU A 43 9.27 -7.33 4.74
CA LEU A 43 9.09 -8.59 4.02
C LEU A 43 7.95 -8.49 3.01
N VAL A 44 6.83 -7.85 3.39
CA VAL A 44 5.68 -7.66 2.50
C VAL A 44 6.04 -6.73 1.34
N ASP A 45 6.80 -5.66 1.63
CA ASP A 45 7.30 -4.75 0.60
C ASP A 45 8.25 -5.47 -0.38
N SER A 46 9.19 -6.27 0.12
CA SER A 46 10.08 -7.08 -0.74
C SER A 46 9.33 -8.10 -1.60
N LEU A 47 8.29 -8.73 -1.06
CA LEU A 47 7.44 -9.66 -1.80
C LEU A 47 6.63 -8.95 -2.88
N LEU A 48 6.11 -7.77 -2.57
CA LEU A 48 5.37 -6.95 -3.51
C LEU A 48 6.26 -6.48 -4.67
N ASP A 49 7.51 -6.09 -4.41
CA ASP A 49 8.46 -5.72 -5.46
C ASP A 49 8.74 -6.89 -6.40
N ARG A 50 9.00 -8.08 -5.85
CA ARG A 50 9.18 -9.31 -6.66
C ARG A 50 7.93 -9.66 -7.46
N TYR A 51 6.75 -9.52 -6.85
CA TYR A 51 5.48 -9.72 -7.54
C TYR A 51 5.31 -8.71 -8.69
N ASN A 52 5.64 -7.43 -8.48
CA ASN A 52 5.54 -6.39 -9.51
C ASN A 52 6.50 -6.67 -10.68
N GLU A 53 7.72 -7.11 -10.40
CA GLU A 53 8.68 -7.53 -11.43
C GLU A 53 8.15 -8.69 -12.27
N ALA A 54 7.65 -9.75 -11.61
CA ALA A 54 7.05 -10.89 -12.30
C ALA A 54 5.81 -10.46 -13.12
N ASN A 55 4.99 -9.57 -12.58
CA ASN A 55 3.80 -9.05 -13.26
C ASN A 55 4.18 -8.20 -14.48
N GLN A 56 5.20 -7.36 -14.37
CA GLN A 56 5.72 -6.58 -15.50
C GLN A 56 6.24 -7.50 -16.62
N ARG A 57 6.94 -8.59 -16.26
CA ARG A 57 7.37 -9.60 -17.21
C ARG A 57 6.18 -10.26 -17.92
N VAL A 58 5.13 -10.63 -17.20
CA VAL A 58 3.90 -11.19 -17.80
C VAL A 58 3.29 -10.21 -18.79
N LEU A 59 3.15 -8.93 -18.42
CA LEU A 59 2.58 -7.91 -19.30
C LEU A 59 3.41 -7.71 -20.57
N HIS A 60 4.73 -7.76 -20.46
CA HIS A 60 5.61 -7.68 -21.62
C HIS A 60 5.41 -8.86 -22.58
N LEU A 61 5.33 -10.08 -22.04
CA LEU A 61 5.11 -11.29 -22.82
C LEU A 61 3.69 -11.33 -23.42
N GLU A 62 2.66 -10.85 -22.72
CA GLU A 62 1.30 -10.69 -23.24
C GLU A 62 1.28 -9.73 -24.44
N LEU A 63 1.95 -8.58 -24.32
CA LEU A 63 2.05 -7.60 -25.41
C LEU A 63 2.77 -8.19 -26.62
N GLN A 64 3.89 -8.90 -26.42
CA GLN A 64 4.59 -9.60 -27.49
C GLN A 64 3.71 -10.65 -28.16
N SER A 65 2.95 -11.42 -27.39
CA SER A 65 2.02 -12.42 -27.90
C SER A 65 0.91 -11.78 -28.75
N GLU A 66 0.37 -10.64 -28.32
CA GLU A 66 -0.64 -9.89 -29.08
C GLU A 66 -0.07 -9.35 -30.40
N GLN A 67 1.15 -8.79 -30.36
CA GLN A 67 1.85 -8.29 -31.53
C GLN A 67 2.13 -9.41 -32.55
N LEU A 68 2.61 -10.57 -32.09
CA LEU A 68 2.81 -11.75 -32.92
C LEU A 68 1.48 -12.23 -33.52
N GLY A 69 0.39 -12.25 -32.74
CA GLY A 69 -0.94 -12.57 -33.24
C GLY A 69 -1.38 -11.66 -34.38
N LYS A 70 -1.17 -10.34 -34.25
CA LYS A 70 -1.43 -9.36 -35.31
C LYS A 70 -0.57 -9.62 -36.55
N GLN A 71 0.72 -9.92 -36.38
CA GLN A 71 1.63 -10.24 -37.49
C GLN A 71 1.24 -11.53 -38.21
N ILE A 72 0.83 -12.57 -37.48
CA ILE A 72 0.32 -13.83 -38.05
C ILE A 72 -0.91 -13.55 -38.90
N THR A 73 -1.87 -12.77 -38.40
CA THR A 73 -3.07 -12.41 -39.16
C THR A 73 -2.69 -11.72 -40.48
N VAL A 74 -1.82 -10.70 -40.44
CA VAL A 74 -1.36 -9.99 -41.64
C VAL A 74 -0.59 -10.91 -42.60
N ALA A 75 0.29 -11.76 -42.09
CA ALA A 75 1.10 -12.66 -42.89
C ALA A 75 0.27 -13.80 -43.51
N THR A 76 -0.80 -14.24 -42.85
CA THR A 76 -1.72 -15.27 -43.37
C THR A 76 -2.38 -14.80 -44.67
N TYR A 77 -2.72 -13.51 -44.79
CA TYR A 77 -3.21 -12.93 -46.05
C TYR A 77 -2.19 -12.97 -47.19
N LYS A 78 -0.89 -13.09 -46.89
CA LYS A 78 0.20 -13.21 -47.87
C LYS A 78 0.58 -14.67 -48.18
N GLY A 79 -0.08 -15.63 -47.52
CA GLY A 79 0.16 -17.07 -47.68
C GLY A 79 0.74 -17.73 -46.41
N LEU A 80 0.42 -19.01 -46.21
CA LEU A 80 0.75 -19.75 -44.99
C LEU A 80 2.25 -19.79 -44.68
N TYR A 81 3.10 -19.89 -45.70
CA TYR A 81 4.56 -19.87 -45.56
C TYR A 81 5.09 -18.56 -44.96
N ALA A 82 4.43 -17.43 -45.23
CA ALA A 82 4.80 -16.13 -44.66
C ALA A 82 4.43 -16.01 -43.18
N ALA A 83 3.38 -16.73 -42.72
CA ALA A 83 2.93 -16.74 -41.33
C ALA A 83 3.74 -17.70 -40.43
N SER A 84 4.31 -18.76 -41.03
CA SER A 84 5.09 -19.80 -40.34
C SER A 84 6.13 -19.27 -39.33
N PRO A 85 7.05 -18.35 -39.67
CA PRO A 85 8.05 -17.88 -38.70
C PRO A 85 7.45 -17.16 -37.48
N PHE A 86 6.32 -16.46 -37.65
CA PHE A 86 5.63 -15.81 -36.53
C PHE A 86 4.89 -16.83 -35.66
N MET A 87 4.32 -17.86 -36.27
CA MET A 87 3.65 -18.94 -35.56
C MET A 87 4.63 -19.76 -34.72
N THR A 88 5.83 -20.04 -35.24
CA THR A 88 6.91 -20.68 -34.47
C THR A 88 7.30 -19.86 -33.25
N LYS A 89 7.56 -18.55 -33.41
CA LYS A 89 7.86 -17.64 -32.30
C LYS A 89 6.73 -17.59 -31.26
N LEU A 90 5.48 -17.57 -31.71
CA LEU A 90 4.33 -17.58 -30.80
C LEU A 90 4.26 -18.89 -29.99
N ASN A 91 4.56 -20.02 -30.61
CA ASN A 91 4.57 -21.33 -29.93
C ASN A 91 5.73 -21.44 -28.93
N GLU A 92 6.87 -20.80 -29.17
CA GLU A 92 7.97 -20.68 -28.20
C GLU A 92 7.61 -19.72 -27.04
N LEU A 93 6.87 -18.65 -27.33
CA LEU A 93 6.50 -17.64 -26.32
C LEU A 93 5.44 -18.15 -25.34
N LYS A 94 4.47 -18.95 -25.79
CA LYS A 94 3.39 -19.50 -24.96
C LYS A 94 3.86 -20.17 -23.66
N PRO A 95 4.78 -21.15 -23.67
CA PRO A 95 5.25 -21.78 -22.44
C PRO A 95 5.99 -20.80 -21.51
N LEU A 96 6.73 -19.83 -22.06
CA LEU A 96 7.39 -18.79 -21.28
C LEU A 96 6.38 -17.87 -20.57
N LEU A 97 5.31 -17.49 -21.27
CA LEU A 97 4.23 -16.69 -20.72
C LEU A 97 3.50 -17.44 -19.60
N GLU A 98 3.17 -18.72 -19.80
CA GLU A 98 2.50 -19.52 -18.78
C GLU A 98 3.40 -19.74 -17.54
N ALA A 99 4.69 -20.00 -17.73
CA ALA A 99 5.64 -20.08 -16.62
C ALA A 99 5.74 -18.76 -15.84
N ALA A 100 5.76 -17.62 -16.54
CA ALA A 100 5.79 -16.29 -15.91
C ALA A 100 4.49 -16.00 -15.13
N LYS A 101 3.32 -16.36 -15.67
CA LYS A 101 2.03 -16.24 -14.96
C LYS A 101 2.03 -17.07 -13.70
N VAL A 102 2.44 -18.35 -13.77
CA VAL A 102 2.53 -19.22 -12.60
C VAL A 102 3.44 -18.63 -11.53
N GLN A 103 4.60 -18.07 -11.91
CA GLN A 103 5.51 -17.44 -10.96
C GLN A 103 4.88 -16.19 -10.30
N ARG A 104 4.24 -15.32 -11.09
CA ARG A 104 3.52 -14.15 -10.58
C ARG A 104 2.43 -14.56 -9.59
N ASP A 105 1.64 -15.57 -9.94
CA ASP A 105 0.52 -16.06 -9.13
C ASP A 105 1.02 -16.65 -7.79
N LYS A 106 2.14 -17.39 -7.80
CA LYS A 106 2.80 -17.88 -6.58
C LYS A 106 3.24 -16.73 -5.67
N LEU A 107 3.88 -15.70 -6.23
CA LEU A 107 4.32 -14.53 -5.48
C LEU A 107 3.13 -13.75 -4.89
N LEU A 108 2.03 -13.63 -5.65
CA LEU A 108 0.78 -13.05 -5.16
C LEU A 108 0.26 -13.80 -3.94
N ILE A 109 0.18 -15.14 -4.02
CA ILE A 109 -0.32 -15.99 -2.94
C ILE A 109 0.54 -15.83 -1.68
N ILE A 110 1.87 -15.87 -1.82
CA ILE A 110 2.79 -15.69 -0.69
C ILE A 110 2.59 -14.30 -0.06
N MET A 111 2.51 -13.25 -0.89
CA MET A 111 2.26 -11.89 -0.42
C MET A 111 0.93 -11.77 0.35
N VAL A 112 -0.13 -12.40 -0.14
CA VAL A 112 -1.45 -12.43 0.51
C VAL A 112 -1.35 -13.10 1.88
N ILE A 113 -0.70 -14.27 1.97
CA ILE A 113 -0.56 -15.01 3.24
C ILE A 113 0.24 -14.20 4.27
N GLN A 114 1.28 -13.48 3.84
CA GLN A 114 2.13 -12.68 4.73
C GLN A 114 1.50 -11.34 5.13
N SER A 115 0.53 -10.83 4.37
CA SER A 115 -0.15 -9.57 4.66
C SER A 115 -1.43 -9.81 5.46
N ASN A 116 -1.44 -9.39 6.72
CA ASN A 116 -2.62 -9.50 7.58
C ASN A 116 -3.83 -8.73 7.04
N ASP A 117 -3.61 -7.54 6.46
CA ASP A 117 -4.68 -6.69 5.95
C ASP A 117 -5.34 -7.31 4.72
N ILE A 118 -4.53 -7.77 3.76
CA ILE A 118 -5.03 -8.43 2.55
C ILE A 118 -5.69 -9.75 2.92
N MET A 119 -5.05 -10.60 3.73
CA MET A 119 -5.62 -11.86 4.16
C MET A 119 -6.92 -11.67 4.94
N GLY A 120 -6.98 -10.64 5.80
CA GLY A 120 -8.19 -10.27 6.52
C GLY A 120 -9.33 -9.88 5.58
N ALA A 121 -9.04 -9.13 4.50
CA ALA A 121 -10.03 -8.80 3.48
C ALA A 121 -10.47 -10.03 2.68
N VAL A 122 -9.54 -10.90 2.29
CA VAL A 122 -9.85 -12.16 1.58
C VAL A 122 -10.75 -13.07 2.42
N ARG A 123 -10.50 -13.19 3.73
CA ARG A 123 -11.33 -13.98 4.65
C ARG A 123 -12.76 -13.45 4.80
N ARG A 124 -13.00 -12.18 4.50
CA ARG A 124 -14.33 -11.55 4.56
C ARG A 124 -15.13 -11.70 3.27
N LEU A 125 -14.53 -12.20 2.19
CA LEU A 125 -15.24 -12.47 0.94
C LEU A 125 -16.34 -13.51 1.17
N ARG A 126 -17.56 -13.22 0.72
CA ARG A 126 -18.69 -14.15 0.82
C ARG A 126 -18.68 -15.10 -0.37
N LEU A 127 -19.15 -16.34 -0.17
CA LEU A 127 -19.26 -17.31 -1.26
C LEU A 127 -20.11 -16.79 -2.44
N SER A 128 -21.16 -15.99 -2.14
CA SER A 128 -22.03 -15.35 -3.14
C SER A 128 -21.32 -14.27 -3.98
N GLU A 129 -20.13 -13.85 -3.57
CA GLU A 129 -19.34 -12.81 -4.24
C GLU A 129 -18.20 -13.42 -5.07
N LEU A 130 -18.03 -14.74 -5.02
CA LEU A 130 -16.99 -15.45 -5.74
C LEU A 130 -17.48 -15.85 -7.13
N PHE A 131 -16.75 -15.40 -8.14
CA PHE A 131 -17.02 -15.73 -9.53
C PHE A 131 -15.71 -16.12 -10.22
N ASP A 132 -15.80 -16.66 -11.42
CA ASP A 132 -14.63 -16.84 -12.27
C ASP A 132 -14.86 -16.00 -13.54
N VAL A 133 -14.15 -14.86 -13.60
CA VAL A 133 -14.31 -13.89 -14.68
C VAL A 133 -12.93 -13.65 -15.29
N PRO A 134 -12.54 -14.38 -16.35
CA PRO A 134 -11.15 -14.48 -16.82
C PRO A 134 -10.44 -13.14 -17.06
N GLN A 135 -11.17 -12.11 -17.50
CA GLN A 135 -10.59 -10.79 -17.80
C GLN A 135 -10.32 -9.95 -16.54
N VAL A 136 -11.08 -10.16 -15.46
CA VAL A 136 -10.96 -9.33 -14.25
C VAL A 136 -9.59 -9.49 -13.59
N PRO A 137 -9.07 -10.70 -13.34
CA PRO A 137 -7.72 -10.88 -12.82
C PRO A 137 -6.65 -10.18 -13.68
N ILE A 138 -6.74 -10.27 -15.01
CA ILE A 138 -5.77 -9.65 -15.94
C ILE A 138 -5.77 -8.13 -15.76
N VAL A 139 -6.95 -7.51 -15.75
CA VAL A 139 -7.09 -6.05 -15.57
C VAL A 139 -6.63 -5.64 -14.17
N SER A 140 -6.99 -6.38 -13.14
CA SER A 140 -6.56 -6.09 -11.77
C SER A 140 -5.06 -6.22 -11.58
N HIS A 141 -4.41 -7.24 -12.16
CA HIS A 141 -2.94 -7.34 -12.17
C HIS A 141 -2.30 -6.09 -12.80
N ARG A 142 -2.82 -5.61 -13.94
CA ARG A 142 -2.35 -4.36 -14.58
C ARG A 142 -2.55 -3.16 -13.67
N LYS A 143 -3.72 -3.07 -13.02
CA LYS A 143 -4.04 -1.97 -12.12
C LYS A 143 -3.14 -1.95 -10.88
N VAL A 144 -2.84 -3.11 -10.31
CA VAL A 144 -1.90 -3.24 -9.18
C VAL A 144 -0.52 -2.70 -9.56
N LEU A 145 -0.01 -3.03 -10.75
CA LEU A 145 1.28 -2.49 -11.22
C LEU A 145 1.23 -0.96 -11.38
N GLN A 146 0.17 -0.43 -12.00
CA GLN A 146 -0.03 1.02 -12.16
C GLN A 146 -0.06 1.75 -10.81
N LEU A 147 -0.79 1.20 -9.83
CA LEU A 147 -0.87 1.77 -8.48
C LEU A 147 0.49 1.72 -7.78
N SER A 148 1.24 0.62 -7.90
CA SER A 148 2.60 0.53 -7.37
C SER A 148 3.54 1.59 -7.98
N ILE A 149 3.46 1.85 -9.29
CA ILE A 149 4.24 2.91 -9.95
C ILE A 149 3.85 4.28 -9.39
N GLN A 150 2.55 4.56 -9.21
CA GLN A 150 2.07 5.83 -8.66
C GLN A 150 2.51 6.03 -7.20
N ILE A 151 2.42 4.99 -6.37
CA ILE A 151 2.91 5.00 -4.99
C ILE A 151 4.40 5.31 -4.96
N ASN A 152 5.20 4.65 -5.80
CA ASN A 152 6.64 4.88 -5.85
C ASN A 152 6.99 6.29 -6.33
N LYS A 153 6.22 6.86 -7.27
CA LYS A 153 6.35 8.25 -7.68
C LYS A 153 6.07 9.21 -6.51
N GLN A 154 5.02 8.98 -5.74
CA GLN A 154 4.68 9.80 -4.57
C GLN A 154 5.71 9.65 -3.46
N LYS A 155 6.18 8.42 -3.15
CA LYS A 155 7.26 8.18 -2.17
C LYS A 155 8.52 8.98 -2.52
N LYS A 156 8.92 8.99 -3.81
CA LYS A 156 10.05 9.80 -4.28
C LYS A 156 9.82 11.31 -4.09
N ALA A 157 8.61 11.80 -4.37
CA ALA A 157 8.26 13.21 -4.14
C ALA A 157 8.31 13.57 -2.65
N THR A 158 7.84 12.69 -1.76
CA THR A 158 7.94 12.88 -0.30
C THR A 158 9.40 12.93 0.17
N MET A 159 10.26 12.05 -0.35
CA MET A 159 11.70 12.09 -0.04
C MET A 159 12.35 13.41 -0.46
N GLU A 160 11.97 13.93 -1.64
CA GLU A 160 12.47 15.21 -2.13
C GLU A 160 11.99 16.39 -1.26
N LEU A 161 10.72 16.38 -0.83
CA LEU A 161 10.22 17.39 0.12
C LEU A 161 10.92 17.30 1.49
N ASN A 162 11.20 16.09 1.99
CA ASN A 162 11.97 15.91 3.22
C ASN A 162 13.40 16.44 3.09
N ARG A 163 14.03 16.27 1.91
CA ARG A 163 15.32 16.86 1.59
C ARG A 163 15.23 18.40 1.60
N GLN A 164 14.21 18.97 0.96
CA GLN A 164 13.97 20.43 0.97
C GLN A 164 13.69 20.98 2.36
N MET A 165 12.95 20.24 3.20
CA MET A 165 12.72 20.59 4.60
C MET A 165 14.05 20.66 5.34
N SER A 166 14.87 19.62 5.20
CA SER A 166 16.19 19.56 5.83
C SER A 166 17.10 20.70 5.38
N MET A 167 17.08 21.05 4.08
CA MET A 167 17.81 22.22 3.57
C MET A 167 17.29 23.53 4.15
N THR A 168 15.96 23.71 4.21
CA THR A 168 15.32 24.92 4.74
C THR A 168 15.65 25.13 6.21
N LEU A 169 15.74 24.05 7.00
CA LEU A 169 16.12 24.10 8.41
C LEU A 169 17.62 24.40 8.62
N ASN A 170 18.46 24.05 7.63
CA ASN A 170 19.91 24.26 7.67
C ASN A 170 20.38 25.53 6.94
N GLU A 171 19.47 26.30 6.32
CA GLU A 171 19.79 27.58 5.70
C GLU A 171 20.24 28.57 6.79
N PRO A 172 21.42 29.23 6.66
CA PRO A 172 21.82 30.28 7.58
C PRO A 172 20.74 31.36 7.58
N GLN A 173 20.34 31.83 8.76
CA GLN A 173 19.23 32.77 8.99
C GLN A 173 19.51 34.15 8.36
N VAL A 174 19.47 34.23 7.04
CA VAL A 174 19.62 35.45 6.23
C VAL A 174 18.25 35.80 5.65
N GLY A 175 17.24 35.92 6.52
CA GLY A 175 15.85 36.14 6.12
C GLY A 175 14.92 36.43 7.29
N ASN A 176 13.69 36.85 6.98
CA ASN A 176 12.64 37.09 7.98
C ASN A 176 12.14 35.74 8.55
N ALA A 177 12.12 35.59 9.88
CA ALA A 177 11.60 34.39 10.55
C ALA A 177 10.17 33.99 10.10
N SER A 178 9.36 34.97 9.70
CA SER A 178 8.01 34.76 9.15
C SER A 178 8.03 34.02 7.80
N SER A 179 8.98 34.34 6.90
CA SER A 179 9.08 33.66 5.59
C SER A 179 9.59 32.23 5.75
N LEU A 180 10.54 32.00 6.67
CA LEU A 180 11.02 30.66 7.01
C LEU A 180 9.87 29.79 7.55
N THR A 181 9.11 30.31 8.51
CA THR A 181 7.95 29.61 9.09
C THR A 181 6.91 29.27 8.02
N THR A 182 6.64 30.20 7.10
CA THR A 182 5.71 29.98 6.00
C THR A 182 6.19 28.87 5.06
N ARG A 183 7.49 28.84 4.73
CA ARG A 183 8.10 27.80 3.87
C ARG A 183 8.06 26.43 4.53
N ILE A 184 8.40 26.33 5.82
CA ILE A 184 8.32 25.07 6.58
C ILE A 184 6.88 24.55 6.58
N ARG A 185 5.90 25.40 6.92
CA ARG A 185 4.48 24.99 6.92
C ARG A 185 4.01 24.50 5.56
N ALA A 186 4.43 25.16 4.47
CA ALA A 186 4.09 24.74 3.12
C ALA A 186 4.68 23.36 2.77
N ILE A 187 5.95 23.11 3.11
CA ILE A 187 6.58 21.80 2.88
C ILE A 187 5.89 20.71 3.72
N SER A 188 5.60 20.97 5.00
CA SER A 188 4.90 20.01 5.87
C SER A 188 3.51 19.67 5.34
N LEU A 189 2.74 20.67 4.89
CA LEU A 189 1.41 20.45 4.31
C LEU A 189 1.47 19.59 3.05
N ASN A 190 2.47 19.82 2.19
CA ASN A 190 2.68 19.02 0.99
C ASN A 190 3.08 17.58 1.32
N ILE A 191 3.93 17.36 2.33
CA ILE A 191 4.29 16.02 2.81
C ILE A 191 3.05 15.28 3.28
N GLN A 192 2.25 15.90 4.16
CA GLN A 192 1.02 15.31 4.69
C GLN A 192 0.06 14.92 3.55
N THR A 193 -0.13 15.82 2.57
CA THR A 193 -0.97 15.56 1.40
C THR A 193 -0.48 14.37 0.60
N LEU A 194 0.83 14.22 0.40
CA LEU A 194 1.40 13.06 -0.30
C LEU A 194 1.23 11.77 0.50
N GLU A 195 1.41 11.80 1.82
CA GLU A 195 1.23 10.63 2.69
C GLU A 195 -0.21 10.12 2.69
N GLU A 196 -1.19 11.03 2.76
CA GLU A 196 -2.61 10.69 2.64
C GLU A 196 -2.93 10.07 1.28
N ASN A 197 -2.37 10.60 0.20
CA ASN A 197 -2.51 10.04 -1.14
C ASN A 197 -1.88 8.65 -1.26
N ILE A 198 -0.68 8.45 -0.70
CA ILE A 198 -0.01 7.14 -0.68
C ILE A 198 -0.90 6.12 0.05
N LYS A 199 -1.47 6.50 1.20
CA LYS A 199 -2.37 5.64 1.97
C LYS A 199 -3.60 5.23 1.16
N LYS A 200 -4.22 6.17 0.44
CA LYS A 200 -5.35 5.89 -0.47
C LYS A 200 -4.95 4.91 -1.58
N LEU A 201 -3.84 5.17 -2.28
CA LEU A 201 -3.37 4.32 -3.37
C LEU A 201 -3.03 2.89 -2.90
N LYS A 202 -2.45 2.75 -1.70
CA LYS A 202 -2.18 1.43 -1.10
C LYS A 202 -3.47 0.66 -0.86
N LYS A 203 -4.49 1.31 -0.30
CA LYS A 203 -5.81 0.71 -0.10
C LYS A 203 -6.48 0.29 -1.41
N ASP A 204 -6.40 1.14 -2.44
CA ASP A 204 -6.91 0.82 -3.78
C ASP A 204 -6.18 -0.40 -4.36
N ARG A 205 -4.86 -0.50 -4.13
CA ARG A 205 -4.04 -1.63 -4.59
C ARG A 205 -4.41 -2.93 -3.88
N GLU A 206 -4.62 -2.89 -2.57
CA GLU A 206 -5.11 -4.02 -1.79
C GLU A 206 -6.48 -4.49 -2.28
N SER A 207 -7.39 -3.56 -2.57
CA SER A 207 -8.71 -3.88 -3.14
C SER A 207 -8.59 -4.62 -4.47
N GLU A 208 -7.66 -4.21 -5.35
CA GLU A 208 -7.43 -4.90 -6.63
C GLU A 208 -6.78 -6.28 -6.43
N ILE A 209 -5.93 -6.46 -5.42
CA ILE A 209 -5.39 -7.77 -5.04
C ILE A 209 -6.51 -8.71 -4.59
N VAL A 210 -7.40 -8.23 -3.72
CA VAL A 210 -8.57 -8.99 -3.27
C VAL A 210 -9.48 -9.33 -4.46
N ARG A 211 -9.65 -8.40 -5.40
CA ARG A 211 -10.43 -8.60 -6.62
C ARG A 211 -9.86 -9.72 -7.50
N ILE A 212 -8.54 -9.84 -7.63
CA ILE A 212 -7.91 -10.97 -8.35
C ILE A 212 -8.37 -12.30 -7.76
N ILE A 213 -8.37 -12.41 -6.43
CA ILE A 213 -8.76 -13.63 -5.71
C ILE A 213 -10.27 -13.88 -5.85
N GLN A 214 -11.07 -12.83 -5.70
CA GLN A 214 -12.52 -12.89 -5.82
C GLN A 214 -12.96 -13.46 -7.18
N PHE A 215 -12.26 -13.11 -8.25
CA PHE A 215 -12.65 -13.42 -9.63
C PHE A 215 -11.80 -14.49 -10.32
N SER A 216 -10.95 -15.21 -9.59
CA SER A 216 -10.14 -16.31 -10.15
C SER A 216 -10.20 -17.57 -9.28
N ASP A 217 -10.85 -18.61 -9.80
CA ASP A 217 -10.94 -19.89 -9.09
C ASP A 217 -9.56 -20.54 -8.87
N LYS A 218 -8.73 -20.51 -9.91
CA LYS A 218 -7.36 -21.02 -9.88
C LYS A 218 -6.53 -20.40 -8.74
N ILE A 219 -6.64 -19.08 -8.53
CA ILE A 219 -5.91 -18.39 -7.46
C ILE A 219 -6.48 -18.75 -6.09
N ARG A 220 -7.81 -18.86 -5.95
CA ARG A 220 -8.44 -19.25 -4.68
C ARG A 220 -8.02 -20.65 -4.26
N GLU A 221 -8.05 -21.61 -5.17
CA GLU A 221 -7.66 -23.00 -4.86
C GLU A 221 -6.17 -23.08 -4.50
N ALA A 222 -5.30 -22.41 -5.25
CA ALA A 222 -3.88 -22.35 -4.92
C ALA A 222 -3.62 -21.65 -3.58
N LEU A 223 -4.35 -20.57 -3.26
CA LEU A 223 -4.26 -19.88 -1.97
C LEU A 223 -4.72 -20.78 -0.81
N LYS A 224 -5.82 -21.52 -0.97
CA LYS A 224 -6.27 -22.51 0.03
C LYS A 224 -5.20 -23.54 0.28
N GLN A 225 -4.65 -24.16 -0.77
CA GLN A 225 -3.60 -25.18 -0.65
C GLN A 225 -2.37 -24.65 0.10
N GLU A 226 -1.88 -23.48 -0.31
CA GLU A 226 -0.68 -22.89 0.30
C GLU A 226 -0.93 -22.44 1.75
N PHE A 227 -2.14 -21.99 2.08
CA PHE A 227 -2.52 -21.69 3.45
C PHE A 227 -2.52 -22.93 4.34
N HIS A 228 -3.10 -24.04 3.89
CA HIS A 228 -3.08 -25.31 4.63
C HIS A 228 -1.65 -25.78 4.86
N ARG A 229 -0.81 -25.74 3.83
CA ARG A 229 0.61 -26.10 3.91
C ARG A 229 1.36 -25.25 4.96
N ASN A 230 1.13 -23.94 4.98
CA ASN A 230 1.77 -23.05 5.97
C ASN A 230 1.33 -23.35 7.40
N VAL A 231 0.04 -23.63 7.61
CA VAL A 231 -0.49 -24.02 8.94
C VAL A 231 0.11 -25.35 9.41
N GLU A 232 0.23 -26.34 8.53
CA GLU A 232 0.86 -27.62 8.85
C GLU A 232 2.33 -27.46 9.22
N MET A 233 3.07 -26.65 8.47
CA MET A 233 4.48 -26.38 8.73
C MET A 233 4.69 -25.70 10.09
N GLN A 234 3.84 -24.74 10.44
CA GLN A 234 3.87 -24.09 11.76
C GLN A 234 3.55 -25.08 12.89
N ARG A 235 2.56 -25.96 12.72
CA ARG A 235 2.24 -27.01 13.71
C ARG A 235 3.40 -27.98 13.90
N GLN A 236 4.10 -28.36 12.83
CA GLN A 236 5.28 -29.22 12.92
C GLN A 236 6.43 -28.53 13.66
N GLN A 237 6.70 -27.26 13.37
CA GLN A 237 7.72 -26.47 14.07
C GLN A 237 7.41 -26.34 15.57
N GLN A 238 6.14 -26.13 15.94
CA GLN A 238 5.71 -26.07 17.34
C GLN A 238 5.89 -27.41 18.06
N ARG A 239 5.58 -28.54 17.40
CA ARG A 239 5.81 -29.88 17.97
C ARG A 239 7.29 -30.17 18.17
N GLN A 240 8.14 -29.80 17.22
CA GLN A 240 9.59 -29.97 17.35
C GLN A 240 10.15 -29.10 18.49
N ALA A 241 9.74 -27.83 18.58
CA ALA A 241 10.17 -26.93 19.65
C ALA A 241 9.73 -27.38 21.05
N GLN A 242 8.62 -28.12 21.17
CA GLN A 242 8.16 -28.73 22.42
C GLN A 242 8.89 -30.03 22.77
N SER A 243 9.43 -30.77 21.79
CA SER A 243 10.20 -31.99 22.03
C SER A 243 11.64 -31.77 22.51
N PHE A 244 12.15 -30.53 22.37
CA PHE A 244 13.47 -30.11 22.86
C PHE A 244 13.42 -29.37 24.21
N ARG A 245 12.26 -29.38 24.89
CA ARG A 245 12.10 -28.95 26.29
C ARG A 245 11.81 -30.16 27.16
#